data_AF-A0A354AYY1-F1
#
_entry.id   AF-A0A354AYY1-F1
#
_cell.length_a   1.000
_cell.length_b   1.000
_cell.length_c   1.000
_cell.angle_alpha   90.00
_cell.angle_beta   90.00
_cell.angle_gamma   90.00
#
_symmetry.space_group_name_H-M   'P 1'
#
loop_
_entity.id
_entity.type
_entity.pdbx_description
1 polymer ?
#
loop_
_entity_poly.entity_id
_entity_poly.type
_entity_poly.pdbx_seq_one_letter_code
_entity_poly.pdbx_strand_id
1 'polypeptide(L)'
;MADPDVRWRQRFDNFERALQLLERGVELARQRPLSELEQQGLIQGFEFTHELAWNLLKDYLQHQGIASIIGSRDATRLAFQNDLLTSSPA
;
A
#
# COMPACT_ATOMS: atom_id res chain seq x y z
N MET A 1 -14.70 24.84 7.83
CA MET A 1 -14.99 23.65 8.65
C MET A 1 -14.02 22.58 8.19
N ALA A 2 -13.12 22.12 9.07
CA ALA A 2 -12.16 21.09 8.71
C ALA A 2 -12.93 19.79 8.42
N ASP A 3 -12.76 19.25 7.21
CA ASP A 3 -13.27 17.92 6.82
C ASP A 3 -12.84 16.93 7.92
N PRO A 4 -13.76 16.13 8.52
CA PRO A 4 -13.38 15.15 9.55
C PRO A 4 -12.20 14.35 9.02
N ASP A 5 -11.13 14.29 9.82
CA ASP A 5 -9.85 13.77 9.41
C ASP A 5 -9.95 12.28 9.06
N VAL A 6 -10.30 11.98 7.80
CA VAL A 6 -10.65 10.63 7.39
C VAL A 6 -9.36 9.81 7.28
N ARG A 7 -9.09 9.01 8.30
CA ARG A 7 -7.85 8.21 8.44
C ARG A 7 -7.44 7.46 7.18
N TRP A 8 -8.39 6.85 6.46
CA TRP A 8 -8.06 6.10 5.25
C TRP A 8 -7.56 7.00 4.12
N ARG A 9 -8.01 8.27 4.03
CA ARG A 9 -7.53 9.24 3.05
C ARG A 9 -6.10 9.66 3.34
N GLN A 10 -5.78 9.99 4.59
CA GLN A 10 -4.39 10.28 4.98
C GLN A 10 -3.46 9.09 4.69
N ARG A 11 -3.94 7.87 4.93
CA ARG A 11 -3.17 6.67 4.65
C ARG A 11 -3.02 6.41 3.16
N PHE A 12 -4.01 6.77 2.36
CA PHE A 12 -3.93 6.74 0.90
C PHE A 12 -2.80 7.65 0.40
N ASP A 13 -2.77 8.91 0.87
CA ASP A 13 -1.70 9.85 0.52
C ASP A 13 -0.30 9.33 0.90
N ASN A 14 -0.18 8.70 2.08
CA ASN A 14 1.07 8.10 2.53
C ASN A 14 1.48 6.90 1.66
N PHE A 15 0.51 6.04 1.30
CA PHE A 15 0.74 4.91 0.40
C PHE A 15 1.19 5.37 -0.98
N GLU A 16 0.58 6.41 -1.56
CA GLU A 16 0.98 6.93 -2.88
C GLU A 16 2.41 7.45 -2.88
N ARG A 17 2.81 8.20 -1.85
CA ARG A 17 4.20 8.70 -1.72
C ARG A 17 5.20 7.55 -1.57
N ALA A 18 4.84 6.54 -0.78
CA ALA A 18 5.63 5.33 -0.59
C ALA A 18 5.82 4.56 -1.90
N LEU A 19 4.73 4.35 -2.64
CA LEU A 19 4.73 3.67 -3.92
C LEU A 19 5.59 4.41 -4.95
N GLN A 20 5.47 5.74 -5.06
CA GLN A 20 6.31 6.53 -5.96
C GLN A 20 7.81 6.39 -5.66
N LEU A 21 8.18 6.31 -4.38
CA LEU A 21 9.59 6.09 -3.99
C LEU A 21 10.05 4.68 -4.37
N LEU A 22 9.22 3.67 -4.14
CA LEU A 22 9.48 2.29 -4.52
C LEU A 22 9.65 2.15 -6.04
N GLU A 23 8.77 2.76 -6.82
CA GLU A 23 8.84 2.78 -8.29
C GLU A 23 10.16 3.37 -8.79
N ARG A 24 10.61 4.49 -8.22
CA ARG A 24 11.92 5.08 -8.54
C ARG A 24 13.07 4.12 -8.21
N GLY A 25 13.00 3.41 -7.09
CA GLY A 25 13.99 2.41 -6.71
C GLY A 25 14.04 1.23 -7.69
N VAL A 26 12.87 0.74 -8.12
CA VAL A 26 12.75 -0.31 -9.15
C VAL A 26 13.29 0.17 -10.49
N GLU A 27 12.99 1.41 -10.87
CA GLU A 27 13.45 2.00 -12.13
C GLU A 27 14.98 2.16 -12.14
N LEU A 28 15.57 2.58 -11.02
CA LEU A 28 17.03 2.61 -10.86
C LEU A 28 17.65 1.21 -10.99
N ALA A 29 17.05 0.20 -10.38
CA ALA A 29 17.50 -1.19 -10.46
C ALA A 29 17.46 -1.78 -11.87
N ARG A 30 16.56 -1.27 -12.74
CA ARG A 30 16.49 -1.64 -14.16
C ARG A 30 17.58 -0.99 -15.00
N GLN A 31 18.09 0.17 -14.59
CA GLN A 31 19.12 0.92 -15.32
C GLN A 31 20.53 0.39 -15.03
N ARG A 32 20.81 -0.04 -13.79
CA ARG A 32 22.11 -0.57 -13.39
C ARG A 32 22.01 -1.49 -12.16
N PRO A 33 23.04 -2.30 -11.88
CA PRO A 33 23.17 -2.95 -10.59
C PRO A 33 23.12 -1.95 -9.43
N LEU A 34 22.37 -2.30 -8.39
CA LEU A 34 22.32 -1.56 -7.13
C LEU A 34 23.50 -1.94 -6.24
N SER A 35 24.04 -0.97 -5.51
CA SER A 35 24.91 -1.22 -4.36
C SER A 35 24.16 -1.95 -3.24
N GLU A 36 24.87 -2.57 -2.31
CA GLU A 36 24.24 -3.28 -1.17
C GLU A 36 23.29 -2.37 -0.38
N LEU A 37 23.68 -1.11 -0.13
CA LEU A 37 22.85 -0.15 0.59
C LEU A 37 21.57 0.20 -0.20
N GLU A 38 21.67 0.37 -1.52
CA GLU A 38 20.52 0.63 -2.38
C GLU A 38 19.58 -0.58 -2.44
N GLN A 39 20.13 -1.81 -2.44
CA GLN A 39 19.33 -3.03 -2.36
C GLN A 39 18.57 -3.11 -1.04
N GLN A 40 19.24 -2.84 0.08
CA GLN A 40 18.58 -2.78 1.40
C GLN A 40 17.49 -1.70 1.43
N GLY A 41 17.78 -0.52 0.87
CA GLY A 41 16.80 0.56 0.74
C GLY A 41 15.59 0.17 -0.09
N LEU A 42 15.78 -0.58 -1.19
CA LEU A 42 14.70 -1.09 -2.03
C LEU A 42 13.85 -2.15 -1.30
N ILE A 43 14.49 -3.05 -0.55
CA ILE A 43 13.79 -4.07 0.26
C ILE A 43 12.94 -3.40 1.33
N GLN A 44 13.52 -2.47 2.10
CA GLN A 44 12.79 -1.69 3.10
C GLN A 44 11.64 -0.90 2.43
N GLY A 45 11.93 -0.29 1.28
CA GLY A 45 10.99 0.31 0.32
C GLY A 45 9.74 -0.51 0.11
N PHE A 46 9.94 -1.75 -0.29
CA PHE A 46 8.88 -2.71 -0.55
C PHE A 46 8.10 -3.06 0.72
N GLU A 47 8.79 -3.34 1.83
CA GLU A 47 8.14 -3.74 3.10
C GLU A 47 7.19 -2.67 3.63
N PHE A 48 7.64 -1.41 3.74
CA PHE A 48 6.77 -0.35 4.26
C PHE A 48 5.65 0.02 3.27
N THR A 49 5.91 -0.04 1.96
CA THR A 49 4.87 0.22 0.95
C THR A 49 3.78 -0.84 1.02
N HIS A 50 4.17 -2.10 1.15
CA HIS A 50 3.23 -3.21 1.37
C HIS A 50 2.44 -3.04 2.67
N GLU A 51 3.11 -2.62 3.75
CA GLU A 51 2.46 -2.34 5.03
C GLU A 51 1.40 -1.24 4.93
N LEU A 52 1.73 -0.14 4.25
CA LEU A 52 0.79 0.95 4.01
C LEU A 52 -0.39 0.51 3.15
N ALA A 53 -0.14 -0.30 2.12
CA ALA A 53 -1.18 -0.82 1.22
C ALA A 53 -2.25 -1.61 1.99
N TRP A 54 -1.86 -2.62 2.79
CA TRP A 54 -2.86 -3.43 3.47
C TRP A 54 -3.55 -2.68 4.62
N ASN A 55 -2.86 -1.74 5.27
CA ASN A 55 -3.48 -0.88 6.27
C ASN A 55 -4.49 0.10 5.63
N LEU A 56 -4.23 0.57 4.41
CA LEU A 56 -5.18 1.39 3.63
C LEU A 56 -6.44 0.60 3.33
N LEU A 57 -6.30 -0.62 2.81
CA LEU A 57 -7.44 -1.51 2.56
C LEU A 57 -8.24 -1.76 3.83
N LYS A 58 -7.56 -2.06 4.94
CA LYS A 58 -8.20 -2.23 6.25
C LYS A 58 -8.99 -0.99 6.68
N ASP A 59 -8.36 0.18 6.70
CA ASP A 59 -9.01 1.41 7.18
C ASP A 59 -10.19 1.80 6.27
N TYR A 60 -10.07 1.59 4.96
CA TYR A 60 -11.14 1.83 4.01
C TYR A 60 -12.31 0.85 4.20
N LEU A 61 -12.06 -0.45 4.29
CA LEU A 61 -13.09 -1.46 4.52
C LEU A 61 -13.80 -1.24 5.87
N GLN A 62 -13.07 -0.86 6.91
CA GLN A 62 -13.64 -0.48 8.20
C GLN A 62 -14.54 0.76 8.09
N HIS A 63 -14.14 1.74 7.29
CA HIS A 63 -14.98 2.90 6.99
C HIS A 63 -16.26 2.52 6.22
N GLN A 64 -16.24 1.45 5.42
CA GLN A 64 -17.43 0.86 4.76
C GLN A 64 -18.26 -0.04 5.69
N GLY A 65 -17.90 -0.16 6.98
CA GLY A 65 -18.62 -0.97 7.96
C GLY A 65 -18.16 -2.43 8.04
N ILE A 66 -17.08 -2.81 7.34
CA ILE A 66 -16.53 -4.17 7.37
C ILE A 66 -15.53 -4.29 8.52
N ALA A 67 -15.91 -5.05 9.55
CA ALA A 67 -15.14 -5.21 10.77
C ALA A 67 -14.23 -6.45 10.77
N SER A 68 -13.49 -6.64 11.86
CA SER A 68 -12.71 -7.85 12.16
C SER A 68 -11.57 -8.18 11.17
N ILE A 69 -10.93 -7.15 10.61
CA ILE A 69 -9.76 -7.29 9.74
C ILE A 69 -8.49 -7.28 10.58
N ILE A 70 -7.87 -8.44 10.74
CA ILE A 70 -6.75 -8.64 11.67
C ILE A 70 -5.40 -8.47 10.98
N GLY A 71 -5.25 -8.91 9.73
CA GLY A 71 -3.98 -8.85 9.02
C GLY A 71 -4.10 -8.62 7.52
N SER A 72 -2.93 -8.51 6.87
CA SER A 72 -2.81 -8.20 5.44
C SER A 72 -3.57 -9.17 4.54
N ARG A 73 -3.52 -10.48 4.86
CA ARG A 73 -4.26 -11.51 4.13
C ARG A 73 -5.77 -11.29 4.14
N ASP A 74 -6.33 -10.93 5.30
CA ASP A 74 -7.77 -10.67 5.43
C ASP A 74 -8.15 -9.39 4.69
N ALA A 75 -7.35 -8.33 4.85
CA ALA A 75 -7.57 -7.06 4.17
C ALA A 75 -7.59 -7.25 2.65
N THR A 76 -6.61 -7.94 2.09
CA THR A 76 -6.52 -8.23 0.65
C THR A 76 -7.69 -9.10 0.19
N ARG A 77 -8.02 -10.19 0.91
CA ARG A 77 -9.14 -11.07 0.55
C ARG A 77 -10.46 -10.30 0.53
N LEU A 78 -10.72 -9.48 1.54
CA LEU A 78 -11.94 -8.68 1.63
C LEU A 78 -11.97 -7.58 0.56
N ALA A 79 -10.83 -7.00 0.21
CA ALA A 79 -10.74 -6.02 -0.88
C ALA A 79 -11.14 -6.63 -2.23
N PHE A 80 -10.74 -7.87 -2.53
CA PHE A 80 -11.24 -8.60 -3.70
C PHE A 80 -12.74 -8.92 -3.61
N GLN A 81 -13.24 -9.33 -2.44
CA GLN A 81 -14.66 -9.65 -2.25
C GLN A 81 -15.59 -8.44 -2.39
N ASN A 82 -15.05 -7.22 -2.22
CA ASN A 82 -15.79 -5.97 -2.29
C ASN A 82 -15.36 -5.12 -3.50
N ASP A 83 -14.79 -5.76 -4.54
CA ASP A 83 -14.43 -5.14 -5.83
C ASP A 83 -13.47 -3.94 -5.74
N LEU A 84 -12.73 -3.80 -4.64
CA LEU A 84 -11.69 -2.77 -4.48
C LEU A 84 -10.40 -3.13 -5.22
N LEU A 85 -10.17 -4.43 -5.41
CA LEU A 85 -9.06 -4.97 -6.17
C LEU A 85 -9.60 -5.93 -7.22
N THR A 86 -8.98 -5.92 -8.39
CA THR A 86 -9.27 -6.85 -9.48
C THR A 86 -8.14 -7.86 -9.65
N SER A 87 -8.47 -9.11 -9.98
CA SER A 87 -7.51 -10.21 -10.09
C SER A 87 -6.66 -10.16 -11.36
N SER A 88 -6.90 -9.21 -12.26
CA SER A 88 -6.12 -8.98 -13.47
C SER A 88 -6.42 -7.60 -14.06
N PRO A 89 -5.44 -6.89 -14.64
CA PRO A 89 -5.75 -5.85 -15.61
C PRO A 89 -6.14 -6.55 -16.92
N ALA A 90 -7.39 -6.38 -17.35
CA ALA A 90 -7.73 -6.60 -18.74
C ALA A 90 -7.08 -5.51 -19.61
#